data_AF-A0A822HAH5-F1
#
_entry.id   AF-A0A822HAH5-F1
#
_cell.length_a   1.000
_cell.length_b   1.000
_cell.length_c   1.000
_cell.angle_alpha   90.00
_cell.angle_beta   90.00
_cell.angle_gamma   90.00
#
_symmetry.space_group_name_H-M   'P 1'
#
loop_
_entity.id
_entity.type
_entity.pdbx_description
1 polymer ?
#
loop_
_entity_poly.entity_id
_entity_poly.type
_entity_poly.pdbx_seq_one_letter_code
_entity_poly.pdbx_strand_id
1 'polypeptide(L)'
;LANPGEITICAIGPLTNIALAVSIGGENFIKSVKRLVIMGGSIGGLGNKTAAAEANLANDPHAGRIVFDAFNDITMVGLNCTRQLPLSQEIREKIRKLHAIGQFCFDITTHYTEILSSWNDPPCFNDPTAIMYLIRPDLFEGQRACVDVEDSGRLTSGQTVADWTGRWGRPLQTLVLMKV
;
A
#
# COMPACT_ATOMS: atom_id res chain seq x y z
N LEU A 1 21.13 -4.01 -14.27
CA LEU A 1 20.17 -2.88 -14.29
C LEU A 1 20.96 -1.58 -14.40
N ALA A 2 20.45 -0.56 -15.10
CA ALA A 2 21.21 0.64 -15.44
C ALA A 2 21.55 1.55 -14.24
N ASN A 3 20.72 1.54 -13.17
CA ASN A 3 20.89 2.36 -11.96
C ASN A 3 20.64 1.54 -10.68
N PRO A 4 21.51 0.55 -10.35
CA PRO A 4 21.30 -0.32 -9.20
C PRO A 4 21.36 0.47 -7.88
N GLY A 5 20.39 0.25 -6.99
CA GLY A 5 20.32 0.88 -5.67
C GLY A 5 19.78 2.31 -5.66
N GLU A 6 19.42 2.86 -6.83
CA GLU A 6 18.91 4.24 -6.94
C GLU A 6 17.38 4.30 -7.09
N ILE A 7 16.78 3.24 -7.65
CA ILE A 7 15.36 3.21 -8.01
C ILE A 7 14.49 2.83 -6.81
N THR A 8 13.52 3.69 -6.49
CA THR A 8 12.42 3.36 -5.58
C THR A 8 11.24 2.85 -6.40
N ILE A 9 10.71 1.68 -6.04
CA ILE A 9 9.48 1.16 -6.64
C ILE A 9 8.30 1.62 -5.79
N CYS A 10 7.31 2.26 -6.41
CA CYS A 10 6.03 2.59 -5.79
C CYS A 10 4.94 1.69 -6.37
N ALA A 11 4.57 0.65 -5.64
CA ALA A 11 3.55 -0.31 -6.03
C ALA A 11 2.18 0.14 -5.52
N ILE A 12 1.24 0.41 -6.43
CA ILE A 12 -0.13 0.86 -6.13
C ILE A 12 -1.19 -0.12 -6.65
N GLY A 13 -0.79 -1.38 -6.85
CA GLY A 13 -1.64 -2.46 -7.34
C GLY A 13 -1.20 -3.81 -6.74
N PRO A 14 -1.81 -4.92 -7.18
CA PRO A 14 -1.35 -6.25 -6.78
C PRO A 14 0.14 -6.46 -7.08
N LEU A 15 0.82 -7.19 -6.20
CA LEU A 15 2.29 -7.29 -6.20
C LEU A 15 2.85 -8.33 -7.19
N THR A 16 2.00 -8.90 -8.05
CA THR A 16 2.31 -9.99 -8.99
C THR A 16 3.58 -9.71 -9.82
N ASN A 17 3.68 -8.51 -10.40
CA ASN A 17 4.82 -8.14 -11.24
C ASN A 17 6.14 -8.09 -10.44
N ILE A 18 6.08 -7.64 -9.19
CA ILE A 18 7.26 -7.54 -8.32
C ILE A 18 7.66 -8.93 -7.84
N ALA A 19 6.70 -9.77 -7.43
CA ALA A 19 6.97 -11.16 -7.07
C ALA A 19 7.57 -11.97 -8.23
N LEU A 20 7.10 -11.73 -9.46
CA LEU A 20 7.68 -12.33 -10.65
C LEU A 20 9.11 -11.84 -10.89
N ALA A 21 9.37 -10.54 -10.74
CA ALA A 21 10.71 -9.98 -10.86
C ALA A 21 11.68 -10.50 -9.79
N VAL A 22 11.20 -10.71 -8.56
CA VAL A 22 11.95 -11.41 -7.50
C VAL A 22 12.26 -12.85 -7.90
N SER A 23 11.26 -13.59 -8.39
CA SER A 23 11.41 -14.99 -8.78
C SER A 23 12.40 -15.20 -9.93
N ILE A 24 12.41 -14.28 -10.92
CA ILE A 24 13.29 -14.36 -12.10
C ILE A 24 14.67 -13.76 -11.81
N GLY A 25 14.71 -12.59 -11.16
CA GLY A 25 15.93 -11.80 -10.97
C GLY A 25 16.69 -12.12 -9.67
N GLY A 26 16.05 -12.82 -8.73
CA GLY A 26 16.63 -13.23 -7.45
C GLY A 26 17.24 -12.06 -6.67
N GLU A 27 18.34 -12.33 -5.97
CA GLU A 27 19.06 -11.34 -5.17
C GLU A 27 19.53 -10.13 -6.00
N ASN A 28 19.86 -10.32 -7.27
CA ASN A 28 20.32 -9.24 -8.13
C ASN A 28 19.23 -8.19 -8.34
N PHE A 29 17.98 -8.62 -8.51
CA PHE A 29 16.85 -7.71 -8.58
C PHE A 29 16.60 -7.04 -7.22
N ILE A 30 16.54 -7.82 -6.14
CA ILE A 30 16.28 -7.31 -4.79
C ILE A 30 17.30 -6.21 -4.41
N LYS A 31 18.60 -6.48 -4.58
CA LYS A 31 19.69 -5.53 -4.27
C LYS A 31 19.74 -4.31 -5.19
N SER A 32 19.11 -4.37 -6.36
CA SER A 32 19.04 -3.24 -7.29
C SER A 32 17.96 -2.23 -6.96
N VAL A 33 17.00 -2.58 -6.11
CA VAL A 33 15.92 -1.69 -5.68
C VAL A 33 16.37 -0.95 -4.43
N LYS A 34 16.33 0.38 -4.46
CA LYS A 34 16.69 1.23 -3.32
C LYS A 34 15.79 0.96 -2.11
N ARG A 35 14.49 0.97 -2.35
CA ARG A 35 13.43 0.70 -1.38
C ARG A 35 12.11 0.42 -2.11
N LEU A 36 11.19 -0.22 -1.41
CA LEU A 36 9.85 -0.52 -1.91
C LEU A 36 8.80 0.25 -1.10
N VAL A 37 7.96 1.03 -1.78
CA VAL A 37 6.78 1.68 -1.18
C VAL A 37 5.55 1.01 -1.76
N ILE A 38 4.68 0.49 -0.90
CA ILE A 38 3.50 -0.29 -1.27
C ILE A 38 2.27 0.44 -0.74
N MET A 39 1.36 0.85 -1.62
CA MET A 39 -0.02 1.11 -1.23
C MET A 39 -0.74 -0.24 -1.16
N GLY A 40 -1.09 -0.64 0.05
CA GLY A 40 -1.80 -1.88 0.27
C GLY A 40 -1.66 -2.39 1.70
N GLY A 41 -2.53 -3.33 2.03
CA GLY A 41 -2.58 -3.93 3.36
C GLY A 41 -3.44 -3.15 4.34
N SER A 42 -3.74 -3.79 5.46
CA SER A 42 -4.50 -3.21 6.57
C SER A 42 -4.11 -3.90 7.87
N ILE A 43 -3.67 -3.12 8.85
CA ILE A 43 -3.39 -3.64 10.19
C ILE A 43 -4.69 -3.83 10.96
N GLY A 44 -4.79 -4.96 11.68
CA GLY A 44 -5.96 -5.28 12.50
C GLY A 44 -7.11 -5.94 11.75
N GLY A 45 -6.89 -6.30 10.48
CA GLY A 45 -7.88 -7.04 9.68
C GLY A 45 -9.11 -6.21 9.33
N LEU A 46 -8.94 -4.91 9.09
CA LEU A 46 -10.00 -4.02 8.61
C LEU A 46 -9.85 -3.82 7.10
N GLY A 47 -10.24 -4.84 6.33
CA GLY A 47 -10.11 -4.85 4.87
C GLY A 47 -11.09 -3.92 4.15
N ASN A 48 -10.98 -3.89 2.82
CA ASN A 48 -11.95 -3.27 1.91
C ASN A 48 -12.37 -4.20 0.75
N LYS A 49 -11.65 -5.31 0.53
CA LYS A 49 -12.01 -6.34 -0.46
C LYS A 49 -12.64 -7.56 0.20
N THR A 50 -12.09 -7.97 1.32
CA THR A 50 -12.71 -8.93 2.25
C THR A 50 -12.79 -8.29 3.63
N ALA A 51 -13.40 -8.98 4.60
CA ALA A 51 -13.38 -8.52 5.97
C ALA A 51 -11.94 -8.29 6.47
N ALA A 52 -11.01 -9.19 6.14
CA ALA A 52 -9.65 -9.18 6.67
C ALA A 52 -8.60 -8.51 5.76
N ALA A 53 -8.86 -8.39 4.46
CA ALA A 53 -7.84 -8.04 3.47
C ALA A 53 -8.17 -6.78 2.65
N GLU A 54 -7.12 -5.99 2.42
CA GLU A 54 -7.12 -4.87 1.48
C GLU A 54 -7.01 -5.40 0.04
N ALA A 55 -7.63 -4.72 -0.92
CA ALA A 55 -7.78 -5.13 -2.32
C ALA A 55 -6.50 -5.59 -3.03
N ASN A 56 -5.39 -4.84 -2.96
CA ASN A 56 -4.16 -5.20 -3.65
C ASN A 56 -3.58 -6.52 -3.14
N LEU A 57 -3.58 -6.71 -1.82
CA LEU A 57 -3.08 -7.94 -1.20
C LEU A 57 -4.09 -9.09 -1.30
N ALA A 58 -5.39 -8.81 -1.32
CA ALA A 58 -6.43 -9.81 -1.53
C ALA A 58 -6.44 -10.37 -2.96
N ASN A 59 -6.08 -9.56 -3.95
CA ASN A 59 -6.06 -9.97 -5.36
C ASN A 59 -4.89 -10.93 -5.68
N ASP A 60 -3.74 -10.78 -5.00
CA ASP A 60 -2.62 -11.73 -5.11
C ASP A 60 -1.86 -11.89 -3.77
N PRO A 61 -2.41 -12.69 -2.84
CA PRO A 61 -1.81 -12.92 -1.52
C PRO A 61 -0.44 -13.60 -1.59
N HIS A 62 -0.25 -14.52 -2.54
CA HIS A 62 1.01 -15.24 -2.74
C HIS A 62 2.12 -14.29 -3.19
N ALA A 63 1.83 -13.40 -4.14
CA ALA A 63 2.79 -12.36 -4.52
C ALA A 63 3.09 -11.41 -3.35
N GLY A 64 2.08 -11.08 -2.55
CA GLY A 64 2.27 -10.33 -1.30
C GLY A 64 3.30 -10.99 -0.40
N ARG A 65 3.11 -12.26 -0.07
CA ARG A 65 4.03 -13.02 0.79
C ARG A 65 5.45 -13.05 0.23
N ILE A 66 5.62 -13.38 -1.05
CA ILE A 66 6.94 -13.39 -1.72
C ILE A 66 7.65 -12.04 -1.57
N VAL A 67 6.93 -10.93 -1.79
CA VAL A 67 7.52 -9.59 -1.72
C VAL A 67 7.88 -9.20 -0.28
N PHE A 68 7.01 -9.47 0.70
CA PHE A 68 7.28 -9.16 2.10
C PHE A 68 8.42 -10.00 2.71
N ASP A 69 8.62 -11.22 2.22
CA ASP A 69 9.76 -12.07 2.59
C ASP A 69 11.07 -11.67 1.89
N ALA A 70 11.00 -11.12 0.67
CA ALA A 70 12.18 -10.82 -0.14
C ALA A 70 12.87 -9.50 0.20
N PHE A 71 12.12 -8.46 0.57
CA PHE A 71 12.65 -7.11 0.76
C PHE A 71 12.87 -6.74 2.22
N ASN A 72 14.00 -6.10 2.51
CA ASN A 72 14.38 -5.67 3.86
C ASN A 72 14.05 -4.21 4.19
N ASP A 73 13.62 -3.41 3.19
CA ASP A 73 13.19 -2.02 3.38
C ASP A 73 11.90 -1.74 2.60
N ILE A 74 10.78 -2.06 3.27
CA ILE A 74 9.43 -1.84 2.77
C ILE A 74 8.81 -0.67 3.52
N THR A 75 8.06 0.18 2.83
CA THR A 75 7.10 1.08 3.46
C THR A 75 5.70 0.71 3.03
N MET A 76 4.88 0.35 4.01
CA MET A 76 3.50 -0.05 3.80
C MET A 76 2.57 1.13 4.09
N VAL A 77 1.92 1.61 3.04
CA VAL A 77 0.90 2.67 3.05
C VAL A 77 -0.47 1.99 3.01
N GLY A 78 -0.85 1.38 4.15
CA GLY A 78 -2.06 0.59 4.29
C GLY A 78 -3.31 1.42 4.63
N LEU A 79 -4.46 0.76 4.67
CA LEU A 79 -5.77 1.39 4.96
C LEU A 79 -5.82 2.08 6.33
N ASN A 80 -5.03 1.62 7.29
CA ASN A 80 -4.91 2.26 8.60
C ASN A 80 -4.33 3.69 8.51
N CYS A 81 -3.60 4.03 7.44
CA CYS A 81 -3.14 5.37 7.13
C CYS A 81 -4.05 6.07 6.11
N THR A 82 -4.33 5.43 4.96
CA THR A 82 -5.02 6.10 3.85
C THR A 82 -6.45 6.52 4.18
N ARG A 83 -7.14 5.82 5.08
CA ARG A 83 -8.51 6.16 5.50
C ARG A 83 -8.61 7.48 6.27
N GLN A 84 -7.49 8.06 6.71
CA GLN A 84 -7.45 9.38 7.35
C GLN A 84 -7.56 10.53 6.33
N LEU A 85 -7.46 10.23 5.03
CA LEU A 85 -7.51 11.21 3.93
C LEU A 85 -8.76 10.99 3.08
N PRO A 86 -9.94 11.45 3.55
CA PRO A 86 -11.19 11.28 2.83
C PRO A 86 -11.16 12.05 1.50
N LEU A 87 -11.66 11.41 0.45
CA LEU A 87 -11.87 12.00 -0.86
C LEU A 87 -13.20 12.80 -0.85
N SER A 88 -13.27 13.80 0.05
CA SER A 88 -14.49 14.55 0.30
C SER A 88 -14.85 15.49 -0.86
N GLN A 89 -16.14 15.83 -0.99
CA GLN A 89 -16.59 16.81 -1.97
C GLN A 89 -15.86 18.15 -1.82
N GLU A 90 -15.61 18.58 -0.59
CA GLU A 90 -14.88 19.82 -0.30
C GLU A 90 -13.45 19.79 -0.87
N ILE A 91 -12.72 18.71 -0.64
CA ILE A 91 -11.34 18.57 -1.16
C ILE A 91 -11.35 18.47 -2.68
N ARG A 92 -12.28 17.70 -3.25
CA ARG A 92 -12.41 17.56 -4.71
C ARG A 92 -12.70 18.90 -5.39
N GLU A 93 -13.59 19.72 -4.82
CA GLU A 93 -13.88 21.07 -5.32
C GLU A 93 -12.68 22.02 -5.20
N LYS A 94 -11.87 21.90 -4.14
CA LYS A 94 -10.60 22.62 -4.04
C LYS A 94 -9.65 22.19 -5.16
N ILE A 95 -9.40 20.88 -5.32
CA ILE A 95 -8.54 20.34 -6.38
C ILE A 95 -8.99 20.79 -7.77
N ARG A 96 -10.31 20.79 -8.03
CA ARG A 96 -10.91 21.22 -9.29
C ARG A 96 -10.46 22.61 -9.73
N LYS A 97 -10.25 23.51 -8.75
CA LYS A 97 -9.92 24.93 -8.97
C LYS A 97 -8.41 25.22 -8.86
N LEU A 98 -7.61 24.28 -8.35
CA LEU A 98 -6.20 24.50 -8.01
C LEU A 98 -5.24 24.35 -9.20
N HIS A 99 -5.59 23.57 -10.23
CA HIS A 99 -4.69 23.29 -11.34
C HIS A 99 -5.45 23.06 -12.66
N ALA A 100 -4.75 23.17 -13.79
CA ALA A 100 -5.29 22.94 -15.14
C ALA A 100 -5.87 21.51 -15.34
N ILE A 101 -5.43 20.53 -14.54
CA ILE A 101 -5.95 19.15 -14.57
C ILE A 101 -7.03 18.90 -13.51
N GLY A 102 -7.36 19.90 -12.69
CA GLY A 102 -8.28 19.75 -11.56
C GLY A 102 -9.66 19.27 -11.98
N GLN A 103 -10.18 19.76 -13.11
CA GLN A 103 -11.47 19.31 -13.65
C GLN A 103 -11.43 17.82 -13.98
N PHE A 104 -10.37 17.34 -14.64
CA PHE A 104 -10.19 15.92 -14.93
C PHE A 104 -10.16 15.08 -13.63
N CYS A 105 -9.41 15.51 -12.61
CA CYS A 105 -9.39 14.82 -11.32
C CYS A 105 -10.77 14.78 -10.64
N PHE A 106 -11.54 15.86 -10.74
CA PHE A 106 -12.91 15.91 -10.22
C PHE A 106 -13.81 14.91 -10.95
N ASP A 107 -13.72 14.86 -12.28
CA ASP A 107 -14.57 14.02 -13.12
C ASP A 107 -14.32 12.53 -12.88
N ILE A 108 -13.04 12.09 -12.90
CA ILE A 108 -12.69 10.68 -12.68
C ILE A 108 -13.01 10.18 -11.27
N THR A 109 -13.08 11.08 -10.29
CA THR A 109 -13.38 10.73 -8.91
C THR A 109 -14.88 10.73 -8.60
N THR A 110 -15.72 11.39 -9.41
CA THR A 110 -17.18 11.48 -9.16
C THR A 110 -17.80 10.10 -9.04
N HIS A 111 -17.70 9.32 -10.10
CA HIS A 111 -18.29 7.99 -10.13
C HIS A 111 -17.69 7.04 -9.09
N TYR A 112 -16.37 7.15 -8.85
CA TYR A 112 -15.67 6.37 -7.84
C TYR A 112 -16.23 6.61 -6.43
N THR A 113 -16.44 7.89 -6.06
CA THR A 113 -17.00 8.22 -4.73
C THR A 113 -18.42 7.74 -4.55
N GLU A 114 -19.24 7.76 -5.59
CA GLU A 114 -20.63 7.28 -5.56
C GLU A 114 -20.70 5.76 -5.35
N ILE A 115 -19.89 5.01 -6.11
CA ILE A 115 -19.83 3.54 -5.99
C ILE A 115 -19.38 3.13 -4.59
N LEU A 116 -18.26 3.66 -4.10
CA LEU A 116 -17.73 3.24 -2.80
C LEU A 116 -18.70 3.56 -1.66
N SER A 117 -19.34 4.74 -1.72
CA SER A 117 -20.36 5.12 -0.75
C SER A 117 -21.55 4.15 -0.78
N SER A 118 -21.95 3.64 -1.96
CA SER A 118 -23.02 2.63 -2.07
C SER A 118 -22.65 1.28 -1.41
N TRP A 119 -21.36 1.00 -1.22
CA TRP A 119 -20.85 -0.20 -0.55
C TRP A 119 -20.54 0.01 0.93
N ASN A 120 -20.84 1.19 1.49
CA ASN A 120 -20.40 1.61 2.82
C ASN A 120 -18.87 1.57 3.00
N ASP A 121 -18.10 1.68 1.92
CA ASP A 121 -16.64 1.83 1.98
C ASP A 121 -16.32 3.33 1.80
N PRO A 122 -15.61 3.98 2.74
CA PRO A 122 -15.31 5.40 2.62
C PRO A 122 -14.37 5.66 1.45
N PRO A 123 -14.72 6.57 0.51
CA PRO A 123 -13.81 6.96 -0.54
C PRO A 123 -12.64 7.77 0.04
N CYS A 124 -11.43 7.29 -0.19
CA CYS A 124 -10.19 7.87 0.34
C CYS A 124 -9.14 7.99 -0.76
N PHE A 125 -8.16 8.88 -0.56
CA PHE A 125 -6.98 8.94 -1.40
C PHE A 125 -6.05 7.76 -1.07
N ASN A 126 -6.30 6.58 -1.63
CA ASN A 126 -5.44 5.41 -1.39
C ASN A 126 -4.07 5.56 -2.07
N ASP A 127 -4.00 5.32 -3.38
CA ASP A 127 -2.75 5.35 -4.15
C ASP A 127 -2.02 6.70 -4.09
N PRO A 128 -2.71 7.87 -4.16
CA PRO A 128 -2.05 9.15 -4.06
C PRO A 128 -1.34 9.37 -2.71
N THR A 129 -1.74 8.69 -1.63
CA THR A 129 -1.07 8.78 -0.33
C THR A 129 0.34 8.17 -0.38
N ALA A 130 0.56 7.12 -1.17
CA ALA A 130 1.90 6.58 -1.36
C ALA A 130 2.84 7.57 -2.08
N ILE A 131 2.30 8.31 -3.06
CA ILE A 131 3.04 9.39 -3.72
C ILE A 131 3.28 10.56 -2.74
N MET A 132 2.29 10.89 -1.92
CA MET A 132 2.45 11.93 -0.90
C MET A 132 3.56 11.59 0.09
N TYR A 133 3.68 10.33 0.53
CA TYR A 133 4.78 9.88 1.37
C TYR A 133 6.15 10.03 0.70
N LEU A 134 6.25 9.75 -0.60
CA LEU A 134 7.50 9.92 -1.34
C LEU A 134 7.96 11.38 -1.42
N ILE A 135 7.01 12.33 -1.49
CA ILE A 135 7.30 13.76 -1.62
C ILE A 135 7.48 14.44 -0.24
N ARG A 136 6.64 14.08 0.73
CA ARG A 136 6.56 14.69 2.06
C ARG A 136 6.48 13.62 3.16
N PRO A 137 7.55 12.83 3.37
CA PRO A 137 7.56 11.79 4.38
C PRO A 137 7.41 12.32 5.81
N ASP A 138 7.70 13.61 6.03
CA ASP A 138 7.56 14.32 7.32
C ASP A 138 6.11 14.51 7.78
N LEU A 139 5.13 14.34 6.88
CA LEU A 139 3.71 14.36 7.24
C LEU A 139 3.26 13.04 7.88
N PHE A 140 4.08 11.99 7.84
CA PHE A 140 3.66 10.64 8.21
C PHE A 140 4.34 10.18 9.50
N GLU A 141 3.57 9.48 10.33
CA GLU A 141 4.08 8.72 11.46
C GLU A 141 3.94 7.23 11.17
N GLY A 142 4.95 6.44 11.52
CA GLY A 142 4.92 5.00 11.33
C GLY A 142 5.80 4.25 12.31
N GLN A 143 5.61 2.93 12.36
CA GLN A 143 6.36 2.02 13.22
C GLN A 143 6.93 0.88 12.39
N ARG A 144 8.19 0.51 12.64
CA ARG A 144 8.78 -0.67 12.01
C ARG A 144 8.27 -1.95 12.68
N ALA A 145 7.89 -2.93 11.88
CA ALA A 145 7.43 -4.24 12.31
C ALA A 145 7.90 -5.34 11.37
N CYS A 146 7.90 -6.58 11.86
CA CYS A 146 7.92 -7.71 10.96
C CYS A 146 6.52 -7.92 10.39
N VAL A 147 6.36 -7.85 9.07
CA VAL A 147 5.05 -8.01 8.41
C VAL A 147 5.07 -9.21 7.48
N ASP A 148 3.99 -9.99 7.50
CA ASP A 148 3.76 -11.13 6.61
C ASP A 148 2.36 -11.03 5.99
N VAL A 149 2.12 -11.78 4.92
CA VAL A 149 0.82 -11.86 4.24
C VAL A 149 0.30 -13.29 4.35
N GLU A 150 -0.86 -13.46 4.96
CA GLU A 150 -1.55 -14.75 4.99
C GLU A 150 -2.03 -15.11 3.58
N ASP A 151 -1.66 -16.28 3.07
CA ASP A 151 -1.95 -16.70 1.69
C ASP A 151 -2.71 -18.04 1.59
N SER A 152 -3.05 -18.67 2.72
CA SER A 152 -3.66 -20.00 2.79
C SER A 152 -4.96 -20.06 3.61
N GLY A 153 -5.22 -19.04 4.43
CA GLY A 153 -6.38 -18.98 5.31
C GLY A 153 -7.72 -18.83 4.59
N ARG A 154 -8.73 -19.58 5.02
CA ARG A 154 -10.10 -19.54 4.45
C ARG A 154 -10.76 -18.16 4.53
N LEU A 155 -10.50 -17.39 5.60
CA LEU A 155 -11.13 -16.09 5.86
C LEU A 155 -10.14 -14.92 5.80
N THR A 156 -8.84 -15.23 5.90
CA THR A 156 -7.77 -14.25 6.15
C THR A 156 -6.75 -14.19 5.03
N SER A 157 -6.95 -14.91 3.91
CA SER A 157 -6.09 -14.76 2.74
C SER A 157 -6.06 -13.30 2.27
N GLY A 158 -4.84 -12.77 2.07
CA GLY A 158 -4.53 -11.37 1.77
C GLY A 158 -4.38 -10.47 3.01
N GLN A 159 -4.59 -10.98 4.23
CA GLN A 159 -4.40 -10.20 5.45
C GLN A 159 -2.91 -9.94 5.68
N THR A 160 -2.55 -8.67 5.90
CA THR A 160 -1.23 -8.29 6.40
C THR A 160 -1.18 -8.42 7.92
N VAL A 161 -0.31 -9.29 8.42
CA VAL A 161 -0.12 -9.56 9.85
C VAL A 161 1.20 -8.95 10.29
N ALA A 162 1.14 -8.03 11.25
CA ALA A 162 2.33 -7.38 11.81
C ALA A 162 2.66 -7.93 13.20
N ASP A 163 3.87 -8.43 13.37
CA ASP A 163 4.45 -8.76 14.66
C ASP A 163 5.19 -7.54 15.22
N TRP A 164 4.48 -6.81 16.07
CA TRP A 164 4.98 -5.64 16.78
C TRP A 164 5.94 -5.97 17.93
N THR A 165 5.98 -7.24 18.35
CA THR A 165 6.65 -7.68 19.58
C THR A 165 7.90 -8.52 19.32
N GLY A 166 8.20 -8.84 18.07
CA GLY A 166 9.37 -9.64 17.69
C GLY A 166 9.28 -11.12 18.04
N ARG A 167 8.06 -11.64 18.25
CA ARG A 167 7.80 -13.07 18.53
C ARG A 167 8.30 -14.00 17.44
N TRP A 168 8.39 -13.53 16.19
CA TRP A 168 8.83 -14.35 15.07
C TRP A 168 10.36 -14.41 14.90
N GLY A 169 11.13 -13.59 15.63
CA GLY A 169 12.60 -13.56 15.50
C GLY A 169 13.09 -13.14 14.11
N ARG A 170 12.23 -12.49 13.30
CA ARG A 170 12.53 -11.98 11.96
C ARG A 170 12.87 -10.48 11.99
N PRO A 171 13.60 -9.94 10.99
CA PRO A 171 13.88 -8.51 10.90
C PRO A 171 12.60 -7.65 10.85
N LEU A 172 12.70 -6.41 11.36
CA LEU A 172 11.63 -5.40 11.25
C LEU A 172 11.69 -4.72 9.88
N GLN A 173 11.37 -5.46 8.82
CA GLN A 173 11.62 -5.06 7.43
C GLN A 173 10.68 -3.95 6.94
N THR A 174 9.51 -3.81 7.57
CA THR A 174 8.45 -2.93 7.07
C THR A 174 8.25 -1.74 8.01
N LEU A 175 8.40 -0.53 7.49
CA LEU A 175 7.82 0.67 8.09
C LEU A 175 6.33 0.72 7.75
N VAL A 176 5.48 0.47 8.73
CA VAL A 176 4.02 0.58 8.60
C VAL A 176 3.61 2.00 8.94
N LEU A 177 3.05 2.73 7.97
CA LEU A 177 2.53 4.08 8.22
C LEU A 177 1.22 3.99 8.99
N MET A 178 1.10 4.74 10.08
CA MET A 178 -0.03 4.71 11.02
C MET A 178 -0.82 6.01 11.04
N LYS A 179 -0.20 7.15 10.73
CA LYS A 179 -0.87 8.46 10.65
C LYS A 179 -0.35 9.29 9.50
N VAL A 180 -1.18 10.24 9.08
CA VAL A 180 -0.93 11.22 8.03
C VAL A 180 -1.78 12.47 8.27
#